data_AF-A0A8J3QVI9-F1
#
_entry.id   AF-A0A8J3QVI9-F1
#
_cell.length_a   1.000
_cell.length_b   1.000
_cell.length_c   1.000
_cell.angle_alpha   90.00
_cell.angle_beta   90.00
_cell.angle_gamma   90.00
#
_symmetry.space_group_name_H-M   'P 1'
#
loop_
_entity.id
_entity.type
_entity.pdbx_description
1 polymer ?
#
loop_
_entity_poly.entity_id
_entity_poly.type
_entity_poly.pdbx_seq_one_letter_code
_entity_poly.pdbx_strand_id
1 'polypeptide(L)'
;MVCIYSTSWLYLGQKRQDLSAKLELSGLTRHYELYKDQLPRLLPPSFLGGPIGAGDIAIAEPVTGITMTESDAALFALPSNQVVLAVSLGFTTGPLSEPDNVTSVSRVLEQSIGAAVTIRGQSLIAYADELGQHGLTRDTLATDDPTEAPSEALLPERHQLVFIARREKDKWVPTQSVISELLYRDTPPYREEFGTPKIPEQLNLVEQSDDGEFVRPTWSSVAGQGEASTRKLITLGLVTPYVSLLYSHERYVEDSIFLSTVHAVGTASRFRQIWHEAYRQVRRFRDQKQRQTAGLQTRADLEELADNLGNLQFDLTFSVEFPLMRIETFHTALYEAMDLSTQAKALSQMFDQLDGSLHSELTAIDVRERRRDDGRQRWNAFAAGILSLIGVSVGFVIAFLGVNTTEVPGGNDELSMWAPHFADLYLIAALFALTPVFLISFPYLRDWATQRRIVAAWIGLGTTAFGVAVLAATLFEDHHGTGRAIVLDAIFKAVAVFALLIGLSLVGLWSRKPLMTWLRKLLARRRRPATGRTAESASRPDPAAG
;
A
#
# COMPACT_ATOMS: atom_id res chain seq x y z
N MET A 1 22.25 10.21 -29.66
CA MET A 1 21.56 9.20 -28.83
C MET A 1 21.07 9.87 -27.56
N VAL A 2 19.96 9.39 -26.98
CA VAL A 2 19.45 9.87 -25.68
C VAL A 2 19.11 8.67 -24.79
N CYS A 3 19.65 8.63 -23.57
CA CYS A 3 19.28 7.66 -22.55
C CYS A 3 18.38 8.32 -21.52
N ILE A 4 17.25 7.69 -21.25
CA ILE A 4 16.22 8.18 -20.35
C ILE A 4 16.21 7.24 -19.15
N TYR A 5 16.50 7.76 -17.97
CA TYR A 5 16.57 7.04 -16.71
C TYR A 5 15.48 7.52 -15.78
N SER A 6 14.71 6.60 -15.22
CA SER A 6 13.82 6.98 -14.13
C SER A 6 14.61 7.19 -12.83
N THR A 7 14.10 8.10 -12.00
CA THR A 7 14.69 8.43 -10.69
C THR A 7 13.72 8.14 -9.55
N SER A 8 14.20 8.02 -8.31
CA SER A 8 13.32 7.93 -7.12
C SER A 8 12.82 9.30 -6.62
N TRP A 9 12.99 10.35 -7.41
CA TRP A 9 12.59 11.71 -7.06
C TRP A 9 11.20 12.06 -7.58
N LEU A 10 10.47 12.83 -6.76
CA LEU A 10 9.20 13.46 -7.10
C LEU A 10 9.35 14.98 -7.09
N TYR A 11 8.61 15.64 -7.98
CA TYR A 11 8.57 17.09 -8.07
C TYR A 11 7.17 17.63 -7.76
N LEU A 12 7.02 18.16 -6.53
CA LEU A 12 5.76 18.79 -6.06
C LEU A 12 5.65 20.27 -6.43
N GLY A 13 6.67 20.83 -7.09
CA GLY A 13 6.71 22.25 -7.44
C GLY A 13 5.83 22.61 -8.63
N GLN A 14 5.48 23.89 -8.71
CA GLN A 14 4.77 24.47 -9.86
C GLN A 14 5.69 25.23 -10.83
N LYS A 15 6.98 25.43 -10.47
CA LYS A 15 7.92 26.13 -11.37
C LYS A 15 8.13 25.28 -12.63
N ARG A 16 8.04 25.92 -13.79
CA ARG A 16 8.21 25.31 -15.10
C ARG A 16 9.15 26.16 -15.92
N GLN A 17 10.03 25.51 -16.68
CA GLN A 17 10.66 26.15 -17.82
C GLN A 17 9.85 25.84 -19.07
N ASP A 18 9.66 26.83 -19.93
CA ASP A 18 9.00 26.62 -21.21
C ASP A 18 9.84 25.64 -22.06
N LEU A 19 9.27 24.51 -22.48
CA LEU A 19 9.97 23.56 -23.34
C LEU A 19 10.20 24.15 -24.73
N SER A 20 9.41 25.14 -25.15
CA SER A 20 9.52 25.76 -26.48
C SER A 20 10.91 26.36 -26.75
N ALA A 21 11.64 26.73 -25.68
CA ALA A 21 12.99 27.26 -25.77
C ALA A 21 14.07 26.18 -26.00
N LYS A 22 13.78 24.91 -25.72
CA LYS A 22 14.73 23.79 -25.83
C LYS A 22 14.39 22.77 -26.92
N LEU A 23 13.11 22.58 -27.22
CA LEU A 23 12.66 21.65 -28.24
C LEU A 23 12.16 22.41 -29.46
N GLU A 24 12.49 21.93 -30.66
CA GLU A 24 11.98 22.47 -31.92
C GLU A 24 10.57 21.92 -32.16
N LEU A 25 9.64 22.32 -31.31
CA LEU A 25 8.27 21.81 -31.33
C LEU A 25 7.56 22.16 -32.65
N SER A 26 7.98 23.20 -33.39
CA SER A 26 7.41 23.57 -34.69
C SER A 26 5.86 23.57 -34.63
N GLY A 27 5.18 22.82 -35.50
CA GLY A 27 3.72 22.66 -35.51
C GLY A 27 3.11 22.00 -34.25
N LEU A 28 3.93 21.38 -33.39
CA LEU A 28 3.50 20.83 -32.09
C LEU A 28 3.33 21.92 -31.05
N THR A 29 3.86 23.14 -31.23
CA THR A 29 3.72 24.22 -30.25
C THR A 29 2.26 24.44 -29.85
N ARG A 30 1.34 24.40 -30.82
CA ARG A 30 -0.10 24.53 -30.56
C ARG A 30 -0.69 23.36 -29.76
N HIS A 31 -0.27 22.13 -30.04
CA HIS A 31 -0.71 20.95 -29.31
C HIS A 31 -0.11 20.92 -27.90
N TYR A 32 1.16 21.29 -27.79
CA TYR A 32 1.86 21.44 -26.54
C TYR A 32 1.16 22.45 -25.63
N GLU A 33 0.76 23.63 -26.14
CA GLU A 33 0.02 24.62 -25.35
C GLU A 33 -1.34 24.10 -24.86
N LEU A 34 -2.05 23.32 -25.68
CA LEU A 34 -3.36 22.74 -25.32
C LEU A 34 -3.24 21.67 -24.24
N TYR A 35 -2.18 20.87 -24.30
CA TYR A 35 -1.97 19.72 -23.41
C TYR A 35 -0.83 19.95 -22.41
N LYS A 36 -0.45 21.21 -22.17
CA LYS A 36 0.76 21.55 -21.42
C LYS A 36 0.77 20.99 -20.00
N ASP A 37 -0.41 20.75 -19.43
CA ASP A 37 -0.59 20.22 -18.07
C ASP A 37 -0.52 18.68 -18.04
N GLN A 38 -0.71 18.03 -19.19
CA GLN A 38 -0.64 16.57 -19.38
C GLN A 38 0.69 16.10 -19.98
N LEU A 39 1.59 17.03 -20.33
CA LEU A 39 2.90 16.72 -20.91
C LEU A 39 4.03 16.83 -19.87
N PRO A 40 5.14 16.09 -20.05
CA PRO A 40 6.32 16.23 -19.19
C PRO A 40 6.81 17.69 -19.13
N ARG A 41 7.04 18.18 -17.91
CA ARG A 41 7.51 19.53 -17.61
C ARG A 41 9.03 19.52 -17.50
N LEU A 42 9.71 20.38 -18.24
CA LEU A 42 11.16 20.54 -18.15
C LEU A 42 11.49 21.30 -16.88
N LEU A 43 12.34 20.72 -16.05
CA LEU A 43 12.82 21.35 -14.83
C LEU A 43 13.96 22.32 -15.14
N PRO A 44 14.03 23.46 -14.43
CA PRO A 44 15.12 24.42 -14.61
C PRO A 44 16.51 23.79 -14.44
N PRO A 45 17.55 24.25 -15.16
CA PRO A 45 18.92 23.73 -15.04
C PRO A 45 19.51 23.86 -13.63
N SER A 46 18.95 24.74 -12.79
CA SER A 46 19.36 24.84 -11.38
C SER A 46 19.19 23.53 -10.60
N PHE A 47 18.25 22.66 -11.01
CA PHE A 47 18.08 21.33 -10.43
C PHE A 47 19.23 20.38 -10.78
N LEU A 48 19.94 20.65 -11.88
CA LEU A 48 21.16 19.96 -12.30
C LEU A 48 22.42 20.68 -11.78
N GLY A 49 22.29 21.57 -10.79
CA GLY A 49 23.40 22.40 -10.32
C GLY A 49 23.93 23.38 -11.37
N GLY A 50 23.11 23.81 -12.34
CA GLY A 50 23.47 24.75 -13.41
C GLY A 50 23.43 24.13 -14.81
N PRO A 51 23.70 24.92 -15.87
CA PRO A 51 23.80 24.39 -17.23
C PRO A 51 24.91 23.33 -17.31
N ILE A 52 24.67 22.28 -18.10
CA ILE A 52 25.65 21.23 -18.37
C ILE A 52 26.35 21.59 -19.68
N GLY A 53 27.66 21.71 -19.63
CA GLY A 53 28.50 22.08 -20.77
C GLY A 53 28.96 20.87 -21.60
N ALA A 54 29.53 21.16 -22.78
CA ALA A 54 30.23 20.16 -23.56
C ALA A 54 31.42 19.61 -22.76
N GLY A 55 31.44 18.30 -22.52
CA GLY A 55 32.50 17.62 -21.76
C GLY A 55 32.19 17.41 -20.28
N ASP A 56 31.10 17.96 -19.76
CA ASP A 56 30.61 17.62 -18.41
C ASP A 56 30.09 16.18 -18.37
N ILE A 57 29.64 15.64 -19.50
CA ILE A 57 29.18 14.25 -19.58
C ILE A 57 30.19 13.43 -20.35
N ALA A 58 30.63 12.34 -19.75
CA ALA A 58 31.57 11.41 -20.37
C ALA A 58 31.19 9.96 -20.10
N ILE A 59 31.45 9.09 -21.06
CA ILE A 59 31.34 7.65 -20.88
C ILE A 59 32.47 7.18 -19.95
N ALA A 60 32.18 6.24 -19.05
CA ALA A 60 33.14 5.78 -18.04
C ALA A 60 34.43 5.21 -18.66
N GLU A 61 34.30 4.41 -19.72
CA GLU A 61 35.43 3.90 -20.49
C GLU A 61 35.43 4.48 -21.91
N PRO A 62 36.50 5.18 -22.33
CA PRO A 62 36.58 5.71 -23.68
C PRO A 62 36.56 4.57 -24.70
N VAL A 63 35.76 4.75 -25.76
CA VAL A 63 35.60 3.75 -26.82
C VAL A 63 36.36 4.20 -28.07
N THR A 64 37.27 3.36 -28.55
CA THR A 64 38.05 3.61 -29.77
C THR A 64 37.12 3.81 -30.98
N GLY A 65 37.45 4.76 -31.86
CA GLY A 65 36.66 5.02 -33.08
C GLY A 65 35.43 5.91 -32.87
N ILE A 66 35.13 6.31 -31.63
CA ILE A 66 34.03 7.22 -31.30
C ILE A 66 34.60 8.59 -30.88
N THR A 67 34.07 9.66 -31.47
CA THR A 67 34.36 11.04 -31.04
C THR A 67 33.08 11.71 -30.55
N MET A 68 33.04 12.09 -29.27
CA MET A 68 31.92 12.84 -28.69
C MET A 68 31.88 14.24 -29.29
N THR A 69 30.70 14.64 -29.79
CA THR A 69 30.48 15.96 -30.39
C THR A 69 29.59 16.83 -29.51
N GLU A 70 28.59 16.23 -28.86
CA GLU A 70 27.59 16.95 -28.08
C GLU A 70 27.24 16.16 -26.83
N SER A 71 26.98 16.86 -25.73
CA SER A 71 26.51 16.26 -24.49
C SER A 71 25.58 17.23 -23.78
N ASP A 72 24.41 16.75 -23.37
CA ASP A 72 23.44 17.52 -22.57
C ASP A 72 22.72 16.59 -21.59
N ALA A 73 22.19 17.14 -20.49
CA ALA A 73 21.23 16.44 -19.68
C ALA A 73 20.07 17.35 -19.26
N ALA A 74 18.90 16.75 -19.11
CA ALA A 74 17.68 17.44 -18.77
C ALA A 74 16.84 16.60 -17.79
N LEU A 75 16.21 17.28 -16.84
CA LEU A 75 15.25 16.66 -15.93
C LEU A 75 13.83 17.00 -16.36
N PHE A 76 12.97 15.99 -16.36
CA PHE A 76 11.56 16.13 -16.67
C PHE A 76 10.73 15.68 -15.48
N ALA A 77 9.70 16.45 -15.14
CA ALA A 77 8.67 16.06 -14.19
C ALA A 77 7.38 15.73 -14.95
N LEU A 78 6.90 14.50 -14.81
CA LEU A 78 5.64 14.05 -15.39
C LEU A 78 4.43 14.70 -14.67
N PRO A 79 3.22 14.58 -15.24
CA PRO A 79 1.97 14.94 -14.55
C PRO A 79 1.79 14.17 -13.24
N SER A 80 2.26 12.93 -13.17
CA SER A 80 2.33 12.11 -11.94
C SER A 80 3.37 12.58 -10.92
N ASN A 81 4.01 13.72 -11.15
CA ASN A 81 5.15 14.28 -10.39
C ASN A 81 6.43 13.44 -10.44
N GLN A 82 6.43 12.30 -11.13
CA GLN A 82 7.61 11.45 -11.33
C GLN A 82 8.71 12.21 -12.09
N VAL A 83 9.95 12.15 -11.59
CA VAL A 83 11.10 12.78 -12.23
C VAL A 83 11.92 11.78 -13.04
N VAL A 84 12.27 12.18 -14.26
CA VAL A 84 13.05 11.40 -15.21
C VAL A 84 14.26 12.22 -15.66
N LEU A 85 15.44 11.59 -15.68
CA LEU A 85 16.68 12.17 -16.16
C LEU A 85 16.95 11.70 -17.59
N ALA A 86 16.99 12.63 -18.53
CA ALA A 86 17.41 12.37 -19.90
C ALA A 86 18.86 12.83 -20.09
N VAL A 87 19.72 11.93 -20.55
CA VAL A 87 21.12 12.19 -20.88
C VAL A 87 21.30 12.02 -22.39
N SER A 88 21.65 13.10 -23.08
CA SER A 88 21.88 13.14 -24.51
C SER A 88 23.37 13.07 -24.80
N LEU A 89 23.76 12.11 -25.63
CA LEU A 89 25.14 11.95 -26.12
C LEU A 89 25.12 11.97 -27.65
N GLY A 90 25.74 12.99 -28.24
CA GLY A 90 26.03 13.10 -29.66
C GLY A 90 27.47 12.67 -29.92
N PHE A 91 27.67 11.78 -30.87
CA PHE A 91 28.99 11.34 -31.27
C PHE A 91 29.05 10.98 -32.74
N THR A 92 30.24 11.03 -33.31
CA THR A 92 30.53 10.57 -34.68
C THR A 92 31.31 9.27 -34.65
N THR A 93 31.03 8.40 -35.61
CA THR A 93 31.69 7.12 -35.84
C THR A 93 32.02 6.99 -37.34
N GLY A 94 32.87 6.02 -37.69
CA GLY A 94 33.05 5.60 -39.07
C GLY A 94 31.77 5.02 -39.70
N PRO A 95 31.81 4.60 -40.97
CA PRO A 95 30.65 4.02 -41.63
C PRO A 95 30.11 2.79 -40.88
N LEU A 96 28.80 2.75 -40.60
CA LEU A 96 28.15 1.61 -39.94
C LEU A 96 28.12 0.33 -40.80
N SER A 97 28.56 0.40 -42.06
CA SER A 97 28.80 -0.77 -42.90
C SER A 97 29.99 -1.60 -42.45
N GLU A 98 30.91 -1.02 -41.66
CA GLU A 98 32.07 -1.71 -41.13
C GLU A 98 31.74 -2.30 -39.74
N PRO A 99 31.90 -3.62 -39.52
CA PRO A 99 31.53 -4.28 -38.26
C PRO A 99 32.22 -3.71 -37.01
N ASP A 100 33.47 -3.27 -37.13
CA ASP A 100 34.24 -2.70 -36.01
C ASP A 100 33.62 -1.39 -35.49
N ASN A 101 33.07 -0.58 -36.39
CA ASN A 101 32.38 0.67 -36.04
C ASN A 101 31.06 0.36 -35.32
N VAL A 102 30.32 -0.67 -35.76
CA VAL A 102 29.07 -1.10 -35.10
C VAL A 102 29.35 -1.61 -33.69
N THR A 103 30.41 -2.41 -33.52
CA THR A 103 30.86 -2.89 -32.20
C THR A 103 31.20 -1.74 -31.27
N SER A 104 31.89 -0.72 -31.79
CA SER A 104 32.23 0.49 -31.03
C SER A 104 30.99 1.28 -30.61
N VAL A 105 30.01 1.43 -31.49
CA VAL A 105 28.72 2.04 -31.16
C VAL A 105 27.98 1.20 -30.13
N SER A 106 27.88 -0.11 -30.31
CA SER A 106 27.23 -1.04 -29.39
C SER A 106 27.78 -0.89 -27.97
N ARG A 107 29.11 -0.87 -27.81
CA ARG A 107 29.76 -0.66 -26.50
C ARG A 107 29.39 0.69 -25.85
N VAL A 108 29.28 1.76 -26.63
CA VAL A 108 28.77 3.06 -26.12
C VAL A 108 27.32 2.92 -25.65
N LEU A 109 26.48 2.24 -26.43
CA LEU A 109 25.09 2.04 -26.08
C LEU A 109 24.96 1.19 -24.79
N GLU A 110 25.77 0.16 -24.62
CA GLU A 110 25.82 -0.73 -23.45
C GLU A 110 26.27 0.00 -22.18
N GLN A 111 27.36 0.77 -22.27
CA GLN A 111 27.79 1.60 -21.13
C GLN A 111 26.70 2.60 -20.74
N SER A 112 26.04 3.19 -21.72
CA SER A 112 24.97 4.16 -21.47
C SER A 112 23.75 3.51 -20.82
N ILE A 113 23.22 2.41 -21.39
CA ILE A 113 22.07 1.73 -20.77
C ILE A 113 22.43 1.23 -19.36
N GLY A 114 23.66 0.75 -19.15
CA GLY A 114 24.20 0.33 -17.86
C GLY A 114 24.46 1.46 -16.84
N ALA A 115 24.13 2.72 -17.17
CA ALA A 115 24.42 3.89 -16.34
C ALA A 115 25.93 4.11 -16.04
N ALA A 116 26.81 3.53 -16.86
CA ALA A 116 28.26 3.76 -16.85
C ALA A 116 28.61 5.07 -17.58
N VAL A 117 27.94 6.14 -17.16
CA VAL A 117 28.15 7.51 -17.63
C VAL A 117 28.51 8.35 -16.41
N THR A 118 29.35 9.34 -16.63
CA THR A 118 29.71 10.34 -15.61
C THR A 118 29.14 11.69 -15.98
N ILE A 119 28.66 12.43 -14.98
CA ILE A 119 28.23 13.83 -15.12
C ILE A 119 29.07 14.64 -14.12
N ARG A 120 29.78 15.65 -14.62
CA ARG A 120 30.73 16.49 -13.87
C ARG A 120 31.76 15.67 -13.07
N GLY A 121 32.22 14.56 -13.67
CA GLY A 121 33.20 13.65 -13.08
C GLY A 121 32.66 12.71 -12.01
N GLN A 122 31.37 12.78 -11.66
CA GLN A 122 30.71 11.83 -10.76
C GLN A 122 30.01 10.74 -11.56
N SER A 123 29.89 9.52 -11.00
CA SER A 123 29.06 8.48 -11.63
C SER A 123 27.60 8.93 -11.69
N LEU A 124 26.85 8.48 -12.71
CA LEU A 124 25.44 8.87 -12.89
C LEU A 124 24.59 8.59 -11.64
N ILE A 125 24.86 7.47 -10.95
CA ILE A 125 24.18 7.10 -9.71
C ILE A 125 24.49 8.11 -8.59
N ALA A 126 25.77 8.42 -8.36
CA ALA A 126 26.18 9.38 -7.34
C ALA A 126 25.61 10.79 -7.63
N TYR A 127 25.66 11.20 -8.90
CA TYR A 127 25.08 12.46 -9.34
C TYR A 127 23.56 12.49 -9.10
N ALA A 128 22.84 11.40 -9.42
CA ALA A 128 21.41 11.30 -9.20
C ALA A 128 21.01 11.33 -7.71
N ASP A 129 21.84 10.78 -6.81
CA ASP A 129 21.63 10.88 -5.36
C ASP A 129 21.77 12.32 -4.85
N GLU A 130 22.64 13.14 -5.45
CA GLU A 130 22.86 14.54 -5.05
C GLU A 130 21.72 15.48 -5.48
N LEU A 131 20.91 15.11 -6.50
CA LEU A 131 19.82 15.94 -7.02
C LEU A 131 18.78 16.36 -5.96
N GLY A 132 18.61 15.57 -4.88
CA GLY A 132 17.67 15.83 -3.80
C GLY A 132 17.82 17.17 -3.09
N GLN A 133 19.00 17.79 -3.15
CA GLN A 133 19.28 19.04 -2.48
C GLN A 133 18.56 20.25 -3.10
N HIS A 134 17.95 20.09 -4.28
CA HIS A 134 17.39 21.20 -5.06
C HIS A 134 15.86 21.35 -4.99
N GLY A 135 15.22 20.81 -3.94
CA GLY A 135 13.75 20.89 -3.79
C GLY A 135 12.99 19.79 -4.53
N LEU A 136 13.69 18.71 -4.89
CA LEU A 136 13.10 17.43 -5.23
C LEU A 136 12.86 16.67 -3.92
N THR A 137 11.67 16.10 -3.77
CA THR A 137 11.38 15.21 -2.64
C THR A 137 11.67 13.80 -3.09
N ARG A 138 12.54 13.09 -2.37
CA ARG A 138 12.65 11.64 -2.59
C ARG A 138 11.30 11.06 -2.21
N ASP A 139 10.86 10.04 -2.90
CA ASP A 139 9.72 9.29 -2.41
C ASP A 139 10.11 8.61 -1.09
N THR A 140 9.92 9.32 0.03
CA THR A 140 10.22 8.84 1.39
C THR A 140 9.22 7.77 1.82
N LEU A 141 8.22 7.47 0.99
CA LEU A 141 7.46 6.23 1.11
C LEU A 141 8.36 4.98 0.90
N ALA A 142 9.64 5.12 0.60
CA ALA A 142 10.57 3.99 0.57
C ALA A 142 11.23 3.62 1.92
N THR A 143 11.16 4.41 3.01
CA THR A 143 11.98 4.12 4.21
C THR A 143 11.32 4.48 5.55
N ASP A 144 10.59 3.53 6.12
CA ASP A 144 10.29 3.49 7.57
C ASP A 144 11.12 2.43 8.31
N ASP A 145 11.86 1.58 7.57
CA ASP A 145 12.82 0.65 8.14
C ASP A 145 14.24 1.20 7.91
N PRO A 146 14.94 1.69 8.96
CA PRO A 146 16.31 2.18 8.84
C PRO A 146 17.32 1.08 8.47
N THR A 147 16.88 -0.19 8.34
CA THR A 147 17.72 -1.32 7.93
C THR A 147 17.61 -1.72 6.46
N GLU A 148 16.59 -1.25 5.72
CA GLU A 148 16.58 -1.35 4.25
C GLU A 148 17.37 -0.18 3.68
N ALA A 149 18.49 -0.49 3.02
CA ALA A 149 19.35 0.50 2.37
C ALA A 149 18.52 1.45 1.48
N PRO A 150 18.91 2.74 1.37
CA PRO A 150 18.14 3.72 0.61
C PRO A 150 17.87 3.19 -0.80
N SER A 151 16.58 3.18 -1.18
CA SER A 151 16.10 2.93 -2.55
C SER A 151 17.03 3.63 -3.53
N GLU A 152 17.64 2.90 -4.47
CA GLU A 152 18.56 3.46 -5.48
C GLU A 152 18.03 4.78 -6.08
N ALA A 153 18.90 5.78 -6.25
CA ALA A 153 18.49 7.08 -6.84
C ALA A 153 17.95 6.92 -8.26
N LEU A 154 18.52 5.97 -9.02
CA LEU A 154 18.04 5.56 -10.32
C LEU A 154 17.23 4.28 -10.18
N LEU A 155 16.07 4.27 -10.82
CA LEU A 155 15.22 3.10 -10.88
C LEU A 155 15.56 2.25 -12.11
N PRO A 156 15.23 0.95 -12.11
CA PRO A 156 15.60 0.06 -13.20
C PRO A 156 14.94 0.42 -14.54
N GLU A 157 13.84 1.20 -14.53
CA GLU A 157 13.15 1.66 -15.72
C GLU A 157 14.01 2.67 -16.49
N ARG A 158 14.43 2.26 -17.68
CA ARG A 158 15.28 3.04 -18.58
C ARG A 158 14.97 2.70 -20.02
N HIS A 159 15.16 3.68 -20.90
CA HIS A 159 14.99 3.49 -22.35
C HIS A 159 15.99 4.34 -23.12
N GLN A 160 16.44 3.84 -24.27
CA GLN A 160 17.48 4.46 -25.09
C GLN A 160 16.95 4.77 -26.49
N LEU A 161 17.12 6.02 -26.92
CA LEU A 161 16.78 6.48 -28.25
C LEU A 161 18.06 6.65 -29.07
N VAL A 162 18.15 5.91 -30.18
CA VAL A 162 19.28 5.97 -31.09
C VAL A 162 18.83 6.66 -32.37
N PHE A 163 19.24 7.92 -32.52
CA PHE A 163 19.01 8.72 -33.73
C PHE A 163 20.22 8.59 -34.65
N ILE A 164 20.01 8.10 -35.88
CA ILE A 164 21.02 8.01 -36.92
C ILE A 164 20.69 9.05 -37.99
N ALA A 165 21.48 10.12 -38.02
CA ALA A 165 21.36 11.18 -38.99
C ALA A 165 21.84 10.71 -40.37
N ARG A 166 21.05 10.99 -41.42
CA ARG A 166 21.42 10.69 -42.81
C ARG A 166 22.38 11.77 -43.33
N ARG A 167 23.65 11.42 -43.52
CA ARG A 167 24.66 12.36 -44.08
C ARG A 167 24.66 12.43 -45.61
N GLU A 168 24.24 11.37 -46.32
CA GLU A 168 24.21 11.32 -47.78
C GLU A 168 22.85 10.85 -48.29
N LYS A 169 22.32 11.54 -49.31
CA LYS A 169 21.00 11.27 -49.92
C LYS A 169 20.89 9.90 -50.61
N ASP A 170 22.00 9.18 -50.78
CA ASP A 170 22.04 7.89 -51.49
C ASP A 170 22.36 6.69 -50.58
N LYS A 171 22.55 6.89 -49.27
CA LYS A 171 22.79 5.80 -48.32
C LYS A 171 21.48 5.20 -47.83
N TRP A 172 21.36 3.88 -48.04
CA TRP A 172 20.25 3.03 -47.61
C TRP A 172 20.25 2.83 -46.09
N VAL A 173 19.12 2.36 -45.57
CA VAL A 173 19.01 1.86 -44.19
C VAL A 173 20.10 0.81 -43.92
N PRO A 174 20.75 0.80 -42.74
CA PRO A 174 21.75 -0.21 -42.39
C PRO A 174 21.24 -1.64 -42.58
N THR A 175 22.14 -2.59 -42.84
CA THR A 175 21.77 -4.01 -43.01
C THR A 175 21.17 -4.57 -41.72
N GLN A 176 20.40 -5.66 -41.84
CA GLN A 176 19.80 -6.32 -40.68
C GLN A 176 20.85 -6.70 -39.62
N SER A 177 22.02 -7.19 -40.02
CA SER A 177 23.10 -7.53 -39.08
C SER A 177 23.49 -6.35 -38.20
N VAL A 178 23.61 -5.16 -38.79
CA VAL A 178 23.93 -3.92 -38.06
C VAL A 178 22.77 -3.52 -37.14
N ILE A 179 21.53 -3.62 -37.62
CA ILE A 179 20.34 -3.28 -36.82
C ILE A 179 20.20 -4.24 -35.63
N SER A 180 20.33 -5.55 -35.86
CA SER A 180 20.25 -6.58 -34.82
C SER A 180 21.34 -6.40 -33.77
N GLU A 181 22.58 -6.11 -34.19
CA GLU A 181 23.70 -5.83 -33.28
C GLU A 181 23.41 -4.63 -32.37
N LEU A 182 22.81 -3.56 -32.93
CA LEU A 182 22.46 -2.37 -32.15
C LEU A 182 21.25 -2.58 -31.23
N LEU A 183 20.32 -3.48 -31.58
CA LEU A 183 19.09 -3.71 -30.82
C LEU A 183 19.22 -4.80 -29.74
N TYR A 184 19.73 -5.98 -30.11
CA TYR A 184 19.71 -7.19 -29.28
C TYR A 184 21.00 -7.46 -28.51
N ARG A 185 21.92 -6.49 -28.48
CA ARG A 185 23.17 -6.40 -27.69
C ARG A 185 23.29 -7.39 -26.53
N ASP A 186 24.52 -7.80 -26.23
CA ASP A 186 24.81 -8.75 -25.14
C ASP A 186 24.32 -8.26 -23.76
N THR A 187 24.25 -6.94 -23.55
CA THR A 187 23.73 -6.36 -22.31
C THR A 187 22.62 -5.31 -22.55
N PRO A 188 21.41 -5.52 -22.00
CA PRO A 188 20.93 -6.72 -21.30
C PRO A 188 20.79 -7.92 -22.25
N PRO A 189 21.01 -9.17 -21.79
CA PRO A 189 21.05 -10.36 -22.65
C PRO A 189 19.67 -10.59 -23.28
N TYR A 190 19.47 -10.04 -24.47
CA TYR A 190 18.24 -10.22 -25.22
C TYR A 190 18.40 -11.38 -26.18
N ARG A 191 17.56 -12.39 -26.01
CA ARG A 191 17.33 -13.35 -27.07
C ARG A 191 16.22 -12.79 -27.96
N GLU A 192 16.38 -12.90 -29.28
CA GLU A 192 15.39 -12.43 -30.26
C GLU A 192 13.97 -12.97 -29.98
N GLU A 193 13.87 -14.12 -29.31
CA GLU A 193 12.62 -14.76 -28.84
C GLU A 193 11.83 -13.96 -27.79
N PHE A 194 12.43 -12.98 -27.09
CA PHE A 194 11.79 -12.23 -26.01
C PHE A 194 11.44 -10.77 -26.34
N GLY A 195 11.62 -10.34 -27.59
CA GLY A 195 11.32 -8.96 -27.97
C GLY A 195 11.23 -8.75 -29.47
N THR A 196 10.20 -9.29 -30.12
CA THR A 196 9.91 -8.95 -31.52
C THR A 196 9.75 -7.43 -31.64
N PRO A 197 10.62 -6.74 -32.40
CA PRO A 197 10.62 -5.30 -32.50
C PRO A 197 9.32 -4.85 -33.15
N LYS A 198 8.73 -3.82 -32.57
CA LYS A 198 7.53 -3.18 -33.09
C LYS A 198 7.94 -2.16 -34.15
N ILE A 199 7.13 -2.05 -35.20
CA ILE A 199 7.38 -1.19 -36.36
C ILE A 199 6.23 -0.18 -36.45
N PRO A 200 6.40 1.04 -35.90
CA PRO A 200 5.37 2.06 -35.93
C PRO A 200 5.05 2.49 -37.37
N GLU A 201 3.79 2.41 -37.78
CA GLU A 201 3.39 2.64 -39.17
C GLU A 201 3.73 4.08 -39.64
N GLN A 202 3.57 5.09 -38.77
CA GLN A 202 3.83 6.48 -39.13
C GLN A 202 5.32 6.83 -39.29
N LEU A 203 6.23 5.95 -38.83
CA LEU A 203 7.69 6.17 -38.91
C LEU A 203 8.35 5.47 -40.10
N ASN A 204 7.67 4.47 -40.66
CA ASN A 204 8.24 3.59 -41.66
C ASN A 204 7.56 3.84 -43.01
N LEU A 205 7.92 4.95 -43.65
CA LEU A 205 7.42 5.29 -44.98
C LEU A 205 8.25 4.54 -46.04
N VAL A 206 7.55 3.74 -46.84
CA VAL A 206 8.12 3.07 -48.00
C VAL A 206 8.03 4.02 -49.19
N GLU A 207 9.10 4.16 -49.96
CA GLU A 207 9.06 4.88 -51.23
C GLU A 207 8.01 4.21 -52.14
N GLN A 208 7.01 4.98 -52.56
CA GLN A 208 5.87 4.50 -53.35
C GLN A 208 6.41 3.86 -54.64
N SER A 209 6.22 2.55 -54.80
CA SER A 209 6.43 1.92 -56.11
C SER A 209 5.43 2.50 -57.11
N ASP A 210 5.83 2.63 -58.39
CA ASP A 210 5.01 3.22 -59.47
C ASP A 210 3.58 2.64 -59.57
N ASP A 211 3.35 1.45 -59.00
CA ASP A 211 2.05 0.76 -58.97
C ASP A 211 1.08 1.19 -57.84
N GLY A 212 1.46 2.15 -56.98
CA GLY A 212 0.55 2.78 -56.02
C GLY A 212 0.08 1.92 -54.83
N GLU A 213 0.60 0.71 -54.66
CA GLU A 213 0.23 -0.19 -53.56
C GLU A 213 1.01 0.14 -52.27
N PHE A 214 0.29 0.59 -51.23
CA PHE A 214 0.85 0.80 -49.89
C PHE A 214 1.06 -0.55 -49.20
N VAL A 215 2.30 -1.03 -49.13
CA VAL A 215 2.62 -2.25 -48.39
C VAL A 215 3.24 -1.92 -47.04
N ARG A 216 2.59 -2.40 -45.97
CA ARG A 216 3.08 -2.26 -44.59
C ARG A 216 4.36 -3.09 -44.41
N PRO A 217 5.49 -2.50 -43.99
CA PRO A 217 6.71 -3.25 -43.73
C PRO A 217 6.53 -4.12 -42.48
N THR A 218 6.71 -5.42 -42.63
CA THR A 218 6.82 -6.35 -41.49
C THR A 218 8.27 -6.48 -41.06
N TRP A 219 8.55 -6.86 -39.81
CA TRP A 219 9.92 -7.12 -39.37
C TRP A 219 10.60 -8.17 -40.27
N SER A 220 9.87 -9.20 -40.71
CA SER A 220 10.36 -10.17 -41.69
C SER A 220 10.71 -9.57 -43.04
N SER A 221 10.05 -8.49 -43.49
CA SER A 221 10.38 -7.81 -44.75
C SER A 221 11.52 -6.81 -44.60
N VAL A 222 11.76 -6.30 -43.39
CA VAL A 222 12.94 -5.48 -43.05
C VAL A 222 14.17 -6.37 -42.83
N ALA A 223 13.97 -7.54 -42.21
CA ALA A 223 14.97 -8.54 -41.93
C ALA A 223 15.35 -9.38 -43.18
N GLY A 224 14.38 -9.74 -44.01
CA GLY A 224 14.59 -10.58 -45.19
C GLY A 224 15.25 -9.85 -46.36
N GLN A 225 16.53 -9.49 -46.26
CA GLN A 225 17.33 -9.08 -47.42
C GLN A 225 18.00 -10.30 -48.07
N GLY A 226 17.22 -11.06 -48.85
CA GLY A 226 17.74 -11.60 -50.09
C GLY A 226 17.72 -10.48 -51.14
N GLU A 227 18.73 -10.40 -52.01
CA GLU A 227 18.97 -9.37 -53.04
C GLU A 227 17.78 -9.04 -53.99
N ALA A 228 16.64 -9.72 -53.88
CA ALA A 228 15.52 -9.66 -54.82
C ALA A 228 14.30 -8.82 -54.38
N SER A 229 14.25 -8.23 -53.17
CA SER A 229 13.11 -7.36 -52.77
C SER A 229 13.54 -5.90 -52.55
N THR A 230 13.61 -5.17 -53.65
CA THR A 230 14.02 -3.77 -53.75
C THR A 230 12.95 -2.81 -53.19
N ARG A 231 12.56 -2.95 -51.93
CA ARG A 231 11.79 -1.89 -51.22
C ARG A 231 12.76 -0.99 -50.47
N LYS A 232 12.99 0.19 -51.04
CA LYS A 232 13.87 1.22 -50.51
C LYS A 232 13.15 1.97 -49.39
N LEU A 233 13.36 1.55 -48.15
CA LEU A 233 12.94 2.33 -46.99
C LEU A 233 13.80 3.60 -46.89
N ILE A 234 13.15 4.76 -46.86
CA ILE A 234 13.82 6.06 -46.71
C ILE A 234 13.99 6.38 -45.22
N THR A 235 13.01 5.99 -44.40
CA THR A 235 13.02 6.14 -42.95
C THR A 235 12.78 4.78 -42.29
N LEU A 236 13.39 4.59 -41.11
CA LEU A 236 13.20 3.37 -40.31
C LEU A 236 12.99 3.77 -38.85
N GLY A 237 11.89 3.30 -38.26
CA GLY A 237 11.60 3.40 -36.84
C GLY A 237 11.34 2.01 -36.27
N LEU A 238 12.16 1.60 -35.30
CA LEU A 238 12.01 0.33 -34.59
C LEU A 238 11.91 0.58 -33.10
N VAL A 239 11.05 -0.16 -32.43
CA VAL A 239 10.79 -0.02 -31.00
C VAL A 239 10.91 -1.38 -30.33
N THR A 240 11.75 -1.44 -29.30
CA THR A 240 11.90 -2.57 -28.39
C THR A 240 11.64 -2.09 -26.96
N PRO A 241 11.59 -2.96 -25.94
CA PRO A 241 11.32 -2.53 -24.56
C PRO A 241 12.35 -1.51 -24.03
N TYR A 242 13.62 -1.61 -24.45
CA TYR A 242 14.72 -0.79 -23.91
C TYR A 242 15.37 0.14 -24.93
N VAL A 243 15.23 -0.12 -26.23
CA VAL A 243 15.85 0.68 -27.30
C VAL A 243 14.83 1.00 -28.38
N SER A 244 14.80 2.24 -28.81
CA SER A 244 14.19 2.62 -30.08
C SER A 244 15.26 3.14 -31.04
N LEU A 245 15.25 2.60 -32.26
CA LEU A 245 16.17 2.97 -33.33
C LEU A 245 15.43 3.80 -34.36
N LEU A 246 15.96 4.97 -34.69
CA LEU A 246 15.38 5.93 -35.61
C LEU A 246 16.42 6.35 -36.65
N TYR A 247 16.09 6.15 -37.91
CA TYR A 247 16.96 6.47 -39.04
C TYR A 247 16.30 7.54 -39.92
N SER A 248 17.03 8.64 -40.18
CA SER A 248 16.65 9.67 -41.15
C SER A 248 15.30 10.38 -40.90
N HIS A 249 14.90 10.56 -39.64
CA HIS A 249 13.67 11.29 -39.30
C HIS A 249 13.93 12.80 -39.18
N GLU A 250 12.89 13.62 -39.42
CA GLU A 250 12.96 15.06 -39.20
C GLU A 250 12.98 15.41 -37.71
N ARG A 251 13.62 16.54 -37.35
CA ARG A 251 13.88 16.87 -35.94
C ARG A 251 12.63 16.93 -35.06
N TYR A 252 11.53 17.47 -35.55
CA TYR A 252 10.28 17.52 -34.77
C TYR A 252 9.67 16.13 -34.51
N VAL A 253 9.97 15.13 -35.37
CA VAL A 253 9.57 13.73 -35.14
C VAL A 253 10.42 13.15 -34.02
N GLU A 254 11.73 13.39 -34.05
CA GLU A 254 12.66 13.00 -32.98
C GLU A 254 12.24 13.58 -31.63
N ASP A 255 11.90 14.87 -31.58
CA ASP A 255 11.45 15.54 -30.35
C ASP A 255 10.11 14.99 -29.83
N SER A 256 9.18 14.64 -30.73
CA SER A 256 7.91 14.00 -30.35
C SER A 256 8.12 12.62 -29.73
N ILE A 257 8.98 11.82 -30.35
CA ILE A 257 9.36 10.49 -29.88
C ILE A 257 10.06 10.62 -28.53
N PHE A 258 11.02 11.55 -28.42
CA PHE A 258 11.72 11.82 -27.19
C PHE A 258 10.77 12.11 -26.02
N LEU A 259 9.80 13.01 -26.20
CA LEU A 259 8.79 13.30 -25.18
C LEU A 259 7.91 12.09 -24.84
N SER A 260 7.50 11.31 -25.85
CA SER A 260 6.73 10.08 -25.65
C SER A 260 7.51 9.05 -24.83
N THR A 261 8.81 8.93 -25.06
CA THR A 261 9.66 8.00 -24.32
C THR A 261 9.94 8.46 -22.89
N VAL A 262 10.16 9.77 -22.69
CA VAL A 262 10.25 10.34 -21.33
C VAL A 262 8.99 10.02 -20.53
N HIS A 263 7.82 10.17 -21.16
CA HIS A 263 6.57 9.82 -20.52
C HIS A 263 6.46 8.32 -20.25
N ALA A 264 6.78 7.46 -21.22
CA ALA A 264 6.69 6.00 -21.06
C ALA A 264 7.57 5.49 -19.90
N VAL A 265 8.83 5.95 -19.82
CA VAL A 265 9.76 5.58 -18.75
C VAL A 265 9.27 6.07 -17.40
N GLY A 266 8.79 7.32 -17.32
CA GLY A 266 8.24 7.85 -16.08
C GLY A 266 6.95 7.13 -15.63
N THR A 267 6.06 6.78 -16.56
CA THR A 267 4.86 5.98 -16.27
C THR A 267 5.23 4.59 -15.74
N ALA A 268 6.16 3.89 -16.40
CA ALA A 268 6.64 2.58 -15.98
C ALA A 268 7.19 2.61 -14.54
N SER A 269 8.01 3.62 -14.26
CA SER A 269 8.54 3.83 -12.92
C SER A 269 7.47 4.12 -11.88
N ARG A 270 6.46 4.92 -12.24
CA ARG A 270 5.37 5.24 -11.33
C ARG A 270 4.54 4.01 -11.00
N PHE A 271 4.30 3.12 -11.96
CA PHE A 271 3.65 1.83 -11.71
C PHE A 271 4.43 0.98 -10.72
N ARG A 272 5.75 0.86 -10.90
CA ARG A 272 6.62 0.15 -9.95
C ARG A 272 6.53 0.73 -8.54
N GLN A 273 6.59 2.06 -8.41
CA GLN A 273 6.47 2.73 -7.10
C GLN A 273 5.11 2.47 -6.46
N ILE A 274 4.01 2.66 -7.20
CA ILE A 274 2.65 2.40 -6.73
C ILE A 274 2.50 0.95 -6.26
N TRP A 275 3.07 -0.01 -7.02
CA TRP A 275 3.06 -1.42 -6.65
C TRP A 275 3.77 -1.67 -5.31
N HIS A 276 5.01 -1.17 -5.18
CA HIS A 276 5.78 -1.33 -3.96
C HIS A 276 5.09 -0.66 -2.76
N GLU A 277 4.48 0.50 -2.96
CA GLU A 277 3.81 1.23 -1.91
C GLU A 277 2.53 0.51 -1.45
N ALA A 278 1.68 0.06 -2.38
CA ALA A 278 0.50 -0.72 -2.05
C ALA A 278 0.89 -1.99 -1.26
N TYR A 279 1.94 -2.70 -1.72
CA TYR A 279 2.45 -3.88 -1.01
C TYR A 279 2.95 -3.55 0.39
N ARG A 280 3.67 -2.44 0.56
CA ARG A 280 4.19 -1.97 1.84
C ARG A 280 3.07 -1.62 2.81
N GLN A 281 2.04 -0.89 2.37
CA GLN A 281 0.88 -0.53 3.19
C GLN A 281 0.16 -1.78 3.71
N VAL A 282 -0.09 -2.75 2.82
CA VAL A 282 -0.71 -4.04 3.19
C VAL A 282 0.17 -4.83 4.16
N ARG A 283 1.49 -4.89 3.91
CA ARG A 283 2.43 -5.60 4.79
C ARG A 283 2.51 -4.95 6.17
N ARG A 284 2.60 -3.62 6.25
CA ARG A 284 2.62 -2.85 7.49
C ARG A 284 1.34 -3.07 8.29
N PHE A 285 0.19 -2.99 7.63
CA PHE A 285 -1.10 -3.29 8.24
C PHE A 285 -1.13 -4.71 8.83
N ARG A 286 -0.68 -5.70 8.06
CA ARG A 286 -0.59 -7.10 8.53
C ARG A 286 0.35 -7.24 9.73
N ASP A 287 1.54 -6.68 9.67
CA ASP A 287 2.55 -6.88 10.71
C ASP A 287 2.21 -6.14 12.01
N GLN A 288 1.65 -4.93 11.93
CA GLN A 288 1.34 -4.10 13.10
C GLN A 288 -0.03 -4.45 13.69
N LYS A 289 -1.05 -4.67 12.86
CA LYS A 289 -2.45 -4.76 13.30
C LYS A 289 -2.99 -6.19 13.30
N GLN A 290 -2.53 -7.08 12.42
CA GLN A 290 -3.02 -8.46 12.37
C GLN A 290 -2.33 -9.39 13.39
N ARG A 291 -1.07 -9.13 13.76
CA ARG A 291 -0.31 -9.99 14.69
C ARG A 291 -0.76 -9.89 16.16
N GLN A 292 -1.47 -8.85 16.56
CA GLN A 292 -1.77 -8.58 17.97
C GLN A 292 -2.97 -9.32 18.56
N THR A 293 -3.62 -10.21 17.81
CA THR A 293 -4.74 -11.15 18.15
C THR A 293 -5.86 -10.96 17.13
N ALA A 294 -6.27 -12.03 16.44
CA ALA A 294 -7.39 -11.99 15.50
C ALA A 294 -8.65 -11.38 16.17
N GLY A 295 -9.19 -10.32 15.58
CA GLY A 295 -10.40 -9.63 16.06
C GLY A 295 -10.18 -8.31 16.81
N LEU A 296 -8.98 -7.71 16.78
CA LEU A 296 -8.70 -6.36 17.29
C LEU A 296 -8.51 -5.30 16.19
N GLN A 297 -8.69 -5.65 14.92
CA GLN A 297 -8.69 -4.67 13.85
C GLN A 297 -9.83 -3.69 14.11
N THR A 298 -9.49 -2.40 14.23
CA THR A 298 -10.50 -1.38 14.37
C THR A 298 -10.98 -0.96 12.99
N ARG A 299 -12.23 -0.52 12.91
CA ARG A 299 -12.79 0.07 11.69
C ARG A 299 -11.89 1.19 11.15
N ALA A 300 -11.36 2.04 12.04
CA ALA A 300 -10.47 3.14 11.70
C ALA A 300 -9.18 2.66 11.00
N ASP A 301 -8.60 1.53 11.41
CA ASP A 301 -7.37 1.00 10.78
C ASP A 301 -7.62 0.53 9.33
N LEU A 302 -8.82 -0.01 9.05
CA LEU A 302 -9.21 -0.42 7.69
C LEU A 302 -9.58 0.77 6.82
N GLU A 303 -10.25 1.78 7.39
CA GLU A 303 -10.55 3.03 6.69
C GLU A 303 -9.27 3.76 6.29
N GLU A 304 -8.27 3.86 7.17
CA GLU A 304 -6.96 4.45 6.85
C GLU A 304 -6.26 3.70 5.71
N LEU A 305 -6.28 2.37 5.73
CA LEU A 305 -5.70 1.56 4.64
C LEU A 305 -6.48 1.76 3.32
N ALA A 306 -7.81 1.81 3.37
CA ALA A 306 -8.64 2.06 2.20
C ALA A 306 -8.38 3.45 1.60
N ASP A 307 -8.27 4.48 2.43
CA ASP A 307 -7.95 5.85 1.99
C ASP A 307 -6.56 5.90 1.33
N ASN A 308 -5.56 5.25 1.93
CA ASN A 308 -4.21 5.18 1.35
C ASN A 308 -4.19 4.45 -0.01
N LEU A 309 -4.89 3.31 -0.13
CA LEU A 309 -4.99 2.58 -1.39
C LEU A 309 -5.81 3.36 -2.44
N GLY A 310 -6.85 4.08 -2.02
CA GLY A 310 -7.64 4.95 -2.88
C GLY A 310 -6.80 6.08 -3.49
N ASN A 311 -5.92 6.70 -2.70
CA ASN A 311 -4.97 7.70 -3.20
C ASN A 311 -4.00 7.11 -4.24
N LEU A 312 -3.51 5.88 -4.03
CA LEU A 312 -2.64 5.20 -5.00
C LEU A 312 -3.37 4.84 -6.30
N GLN A 313 -4.63 4.44 -6.22
CA GLN A 313 -5.46 4.17 -7.40
C GLN A 313 -5.76 5.45 -8.19
N PHE A 314 -5.96 6.56 -7.49
CA PHE A 314 -6.08 7.88 -8.12
C PHE A 314 -4.79 8.23 -8.89
N ASP A 315 -3.63 8.10 -8.26
CA ASP A 315 -2.32 8.33 -8.89
C ASP A 315 -2.08 7.42 -10.11
N LEU A 316 -2.54 6.17 -10.06
CA LEU A 316 -2.47 5.24 -11.19
C LEU A 316 -3.25 5.80 -12.39
N THR A 317 -4.44 6.35 -12.15
CA THR A 317 -5.32 6.86 -13.21
C THR A 317 -4.66 8.04 -13.95
N PHE A 318 -4.07 8.99 -13.22
CA PHE A 318 -3.31 10.10 -13.85
C PHE A 318 -2.06 9.65 -14.59
N SER A 319 -1.48 8.51 -14.21
CA SER A 319 -0.29 7.97 -14.87
C SER A 319 -0.62 7.30 -16.22
N VAL A 320 -1.89 6.96 -16.45
CA VAL A 320 -2.40 6.25 -17.64
C VAL A 320 -3.12 7.19 -18.62
N GLU A 321 -3.54 8.39 -18.21
CA GLU A 321 -4.18 9.34 -19.14
C GLU A 321 -3.16 9.99 -20.09
N PHE A 322 -3.43 9.92 -21.41
CA PHE A 322 -2.54 10.46 -22.45
C PHE A 322 -3.19 11.54 -23.30
N PRO A 323 -2.51 12.70 -23.49
CA PRO A 323 -2.83 13.61 -24.57
C PRO A 323 -2.41 13.02 -25.93
N LEU A 324 -3.21 13.29 -26.96
CA LEU A 324 -2.98 12.86 -28.35
C LEU A 324 -1.61 13.36 -28.85
N MET A 325 -0.61 12.48 -28.88
CA MET A 325 0.71 12.76 -29.47
C MET A 325 0.64 12.59 -30.99
N ARG A 326 1.35 13.43 -31.75
CA ARG A 326 1.28 13.45 -33.23
C ARG A 326 1.63 12.10 -33.89
N ILE A 327 2.44 11.27 -33.22
CA ILE A 327 2.88 9.95 -33.71
C ILE A 327 2.31 8.86 -32.78
N GLU A 328 0.99 8.71 -32.80
CA GLU A 328 0.24 7.75 -31.98
C GLU A 328 0.72 6.30 -32.15
N THR A 329 1.18 5.94 -33.36
CA THR A 329 1.66 4.58 -33.64
C THR A 329 2.99 4.26 -32.95
N PHE A 330 3.88 5.25 -32.77
CA PHE A 330 5.12 5.06 -32.02
C PHE A 330 4.81 4.91 -30.54
N HIS A 331 3.95 5.77 -30.02
CA HIS A 331 3.55 5.73 -28.62
C HIS A 331 2.91 4.39 -28.26
N THR A 332 1.91 3.96 -29.05
CA THR A 332 1.25 2.66 -28.87
C THR A 332 2.25 1.50 -28.94
N ALA A 333 3.15 1.52 -29.93
CA ALA A 333 4.19 0.49 -30.08
C ALA A 333 5.16 0.46 -28.89
N LEU A 334 5.53 1.62 -28.34
CA LEU A 334 6.39 1.73 -27.17
C LEU A 334 5.69 1.22 -25.90
N TYR A 335 4.42 1.57 -25.70
CA TYR A 335 3.64 1.12 -24.56
C TYR A 335 3.43 -0.39 -24.58
N GLU A 336 3.19 -0.95 -25.76
CA GLU A 336 3.10 -2.38 -25.96
C GLU A 336 4.45 -3.07 -25.76
N ALA A 337 5.54 -2.52 -26.32
CA ALA A 337 6.88 -3.09 -26.15
C ALA A 337 7.34 -3.07 -24.68
N MET A 338 7.04 -2.01 -23.94
CA MET A 338 7.34 -1.90 -22.51
C MET A 338 6.31 -2.62 -21.60
N ASP A 339 5.28 -3.25 -22.18
CA ASP A 339 4.20 -3.96 -21.49
C ASP A 339 3.44 -3.11 -20.44
N LEU A 340 3.35 -1.80 -20.68
CA LEU A 340 2.78 -0.85 -19.71
C LEU A 340 1.28 -1.04 -19.52
N SER A 341 0.56 -1.42 -20.57
CA SER A 341 -0.88 -1.69 -20.51
C SER A 341 -1.18 -2.90 -19.62
N THR A 342 -0.38 -3.96 -19.72
CA THR A 342 -0.50 -5.15 -18.87
C THR A 342 -0.15 -4.83 -17.42
N GLN A 343 0.92 -4.05 -17.18
CA GLN A 343 1.28 -3.61 -15.83
C GLN A 343 0.18 -2.78 -15.17
N ALA A 344 -0.39 -1.81 -15.88
CA ALA A 344 -1.51 -1.01 -15.39
C ALA A 344 -2.73 -1.89 -15.06
N LYS A 345 -3.05 -2.85 -15.94
CA LYS A 345 -4.16 -3.80 -15.71
C LYS A 345 -3.92 -4.68 -14.50
N ALA A 346 -2.70 -5.20 -14.32
CA ALA A 346 -2.34 -6.02 -13.17
C ALA A 346 -2.44 -5.22 -11.85
N LEU A 347 -1.99 -3.96 -11.87
CA LEU A 347 -2.13 -3.03 -10.74
C LEU A 347 -3.58 -2.76 -10.38
N SER A 348 -4.42 -2.43 -11.36
CA SER A 348 -5.86 -2.21 -11.13
C SER A 348 -6.53 -3.47 -10.56
N GLN A 349 -6.23 -4.66 -11.10
CA GLN A 349 -6.76 -5.92 -10.58
C GLN A 349 -6.33 -6.20 -9.13
N MET A 350 -5.09 -5.88 -8.77
CA MET A 350 -4.62 -5.97 -7.39
C MET A 350 -5.43 -5.03 -6.49
N PHE A 351 -5.65 -3.78 -6.90
CA PHE A 351 -6.46 -2.83 -6.12
C PHE A 351 -7.91 -3.30 -5.96
N ASP A 352 -8.55 -3.78 -7.02
CA ASP A 352 -9.90 -4.35 -6.97
C ASP A 352 -9.99 -5.53 -5.98
N GLN A 353 -8.97 -6.40 -5.98
CA GLN A 353 -8.90 -7.54 -5.07
C GLN A 353 -8.69 -7.09 -3.61
N LEU A 354 -7.83 -6.10 -3.38
CA LEU A 354 -7.59 -5.55 -2.05
C LEU A 354 -8.85 -4.86 -1.52
N ASP A 355 -9.50 -4.04 -2.33
CA ASP A 355 -10.73 -3.33 -1.95
C ASP A 355 -11.87 -4.32 -1.61
N GLY A 356 -12.04 -5.36 -2.41
CA GLY A 356 -12.99 -6.44 -2.11
C GLY A 356 -12.69 -7.16 -0.80
N SER A 357 -11.41 -7.40 -0.50
CA SER A 357 -10.99 -8.00 0.77
C SER A 357 -11.23 -7.06 1.96
N LEU A 358 -10.97 -5.76 1.80
CA LEU A 358 -11.18 -4.76 2.85
C LEU A 358 -12.67 -4.60 3.17
N HIS A 359 -13.51 -4.49 2.16
CA HIS A 359 -14.97 -4.43 2.33
C HIS A 359 -15.53 -5.69 3.02
N SER A 360 -14.97 -6.86 2.73
CA SER A 360 -15.36 -8.11 3.39
C SER A 360 -15.02 -8.09 4.89
N GLU A 361 -13.81 -7.66 5.27
CA GLU A 361 -13.43 -7.58 6.68
C GLU A 361 -14.18 -6.45 7.41
N LEU A 362 -14.42 -5.31 6.76
CA LEU A 362 -15.21 -4.22 7.34
C LEU A 362 -16.66 -4.66 7.60
N THR A 363 -17.25 -5.42 6.67
CA THR A 363 -18.56 -6.06 6.87
C THR A 363 -18.52 -7.10 8.00
N ALA A 364 -17.44 -7.88 8.10
CA ALA A 364 -17.28 -8.85 9.18
C ALA A 364 -17.17 -8.16 10.56
N ILE A 365 -16.51 -7.00 10.62
CA ILE A 365 -16.45 -6.16 11.82
C ILE A 365 -17.83 -5.59 12.15
N ASP A 366 -18.55 -5.01 11.20
CA ASP A 366 -19.92 -4.50 11.40
C ASP A 366 -20.85 -5.60 11.93
N VAL A 367 -20.78 -6.82 11.37
CA VAL A 367 -21.55 -7.96 11.87
C VAL A 367 -21.15 -8.35 13.30
N ARG A 368 -19.87 -8.31 13.66
CA ARG A 368 -19.40 -8.59 15.04
C ARG A 368 -19.86 -7.50 16.01
N GLU A 369 -19.82 -6.23 15.61
CA GLU A 369 -20.29 -5.09 16.39
C GLU A 369 -21.80 -5.16 16.62
N ARG A 370 -22.58 -5.36 15.55
CA ARG A 370 -24.05 -5.55 15.65
C ARG A 370 -24.42 -6.72 16.54
N ARG A 371 -23.73 -7.88 16.43
CA ARG A 371 -24.00 -9.01 17.33
C ARG A 371 -23.71 -8.69 18.80
N ARG A 372 -22.71 -7.83 19.06
CA ARG A 372 -22.40 -7.37 20.41
C ARG A 372 -23.50 -6.45 20.95
N ASP A 373 -23.99 -5.54 20.11
CA ASP A 373 -25.04 -4.60 20.50
C ASP A 373 -26.42 -5.26 20.59
N ASP A 374 -26.75 -6.21 19.72
CA ASP A 374 -27.94 -7.07 19.84
C ASP A 374 -27.96 -7.81 21.18
N GLY A 375 -26.80 -8.33 21.60
CA GLY A 375 -26.64 -8.98 22.90
C GLY A 375 -26.95 -8.03 24.06
N ARG A 376 -26.50 -6.77 23.97
CA ARG A 376 -26.80 -5.73 24.96
C ARG A 376 -28.27 -5.33 24.93
N GLN A 377 -28.85 -5.17 23.75
CA GLN A 377 -30.25 -4.78 23.60
C GLN A 377 -31.19 -5.86 24.14
N ARG A 378 -30.94 -7.15 23.82
CA ARG A 378 -31.71 -8.28 24.38
C ARG A 378 -31.58 -8.34 25.90
N TRP A 379 -30.37 -8.11 26.42
CA TRP A 379 -30.16 -8.09 27.86
C TRP A 379 -30.86 -6.90 28.53
N ASN A 380 -30.82 -5.72 27.92
CA ASN A 380 -31.52 -4.53 28.41
C ASN A 380 -33.04 -4.72 28.37
N ALA A 381 -33.58 -5.34 27.33
CA ALA A 381 -35.00 -5.69 27.25
C ALA A 381 -35.40 -6.70 28.34
N PHE A 382 -34.56 -7.73 28.58
CA PHE A 382 -34.76 -8.69 29.67
C PHE A 382 -34.71 -8.02 31.05
N ALA A 383 -33.73 -7.14 31.27
CA ALA A 383 -33.58 -6.39 32.51
C ALA A 383 -34.77 -5.44 32.75
N ALA A 384 -35.28 -4.79 31.70
CA ALA A 384 -36.49 -3.96 31.76
C ALA A 384 -37.73 -4.78 32.13
N GLY A 385 -37.86 -6.00 31.59
CA GLY A 385 -38.93 -6.94 31.97
C GLY A 385 -38.89 -7.32 33.45
N ILE A 386 -37.71 -7.65 33.97
CA ILE A 386 -37.51 -7.96 35.40
C ILE A 386 -37.75 -6.72 36.27
N LEU A 387 -37.28 -5.56 35.85
CA LEU A 387 -37.49 -4.30 36.56
C LEU A 387 -38.98 -3.98 36.67
N SER A 388 -39.76 -4.19 35.61
CA SER A 388 -41.22 -4.00 35.64
C SER A 388 -41.89 -4.97 36.62
N LEU A 389 -41.55 -6.26 36.56
CA LEU A 389 -42.14 -7.29 37.42
C LEU A 389 -41.86 -7.06 38.92
N ILE A 390 -40.59 -6.80 39.26
CA ILE A 390 -40.15 -6.60 40.64
C ILE A 390 -40.51 -5.20 41.13
N GLY A 391 -40.27 -4.17 40.32
CA GLY A 391 -40.45 -2.77 40.69
C GLY A 391 -41.90 -2.44 41.02
N VAL A 392 -42.87 -2.95 40.25
CA VAL A 392 -44.29 -2.76 40.56
C VAL A 392 -44.66 -3.45 41.87
N SER A 393 -44.19 -4.68 42.08
CA SER A 393 -44.51 -5.47 43.29
C SER A 393 -43.91 -4.83 44.55
N VAL A 394 -42.62 -4.47 44.51
CA VAL A 394 -41.93 -3.81 45.62
C VAL A 394 -42.49 -2.41 45.87
N GLY A 395 -42.74 -1.65 44.80
CA GLY A 395 -43.35 -0.32 44.88
C GLY A 395 -44.73 -0.37 45.54
N PHE A 396 -45.53 -1.38 45.21
CA PHE A 396 -46.84 -1.59 45.84
C PHE A 396 -46.72 -1.92 47.33
N VAL A 397 -45.82 -2.83 47.72
CA VAL A 397 -45.60 -3.17 49.14
C VAL A 397 -45.14 -1.93 49.93
N ILE A 398 -44.20 -1.16 49.38
CA ILE A 398 -43.70 0.06 50.02
C ILE A 398 -44.80 1.12 50.10
N ALA A 399 -45.59 1.32 49.03
CA ALA A 399 -46.69 2.28 49.02
C ALA A 399 -47.81 1.88 49.99
N PHE A 400 -48.17 0.59 50.03
CA PHE A 400 -49.17 0.06 50.97
C PHE A 400 -48.73 0.24 52.42
N LEU A 401 -47.47 -0.05 52.72
CA LEU A 401 -46.91 0.19 54.06
C LEU A 401 -46.82 1.68 54.37
N GLY A 402 -46.47 2.53 53.39
CA GLY A 402 -46.39 3.98 53.57
C GLY A 402 -47.74 4.63 53.86
N VAL A 403 -48.79 4.26 53.12
CA VAL A 403 -50.14 4.86 53.25
C VAL A 403 -50.84 4.43 54.54
N ASN A 404 -50.72 3.16 54.96
CA ASN A 404 -51.38 2.66 56.18
C ASN A 404 -50.76 3.18 57.48
N THR A 405 -49.62 3.88 57.44
CA THR A 405 -48.93 4.37 58.65
C THR A 405 -49.60 5.56 59.31
N THR A 406 -50.42 6.31 58.59
CA THR A 406 -51.10 7.49 59.12
C THR A 406 -52.42 7.14 59.81
N GLU A 407 -52.89 5.88 59.72
CA GLU A 407 -54.23 5.45 60.13
C GLU A 407 -54.27 4.63 61.42
N VAL A 408 -53.21 4.64 62.25
CA VAL A 408 -53.23 4.03 63.59
C VAL A 408 -53.27 5.11 64.68
N PRO A 409 -54.46 5.59 65.08
CA PRO A 409 -54.60 6.48 66.23
C PRO A 409 -54.64 5.64 67.52
N GLY A 410 -53.58 5.75 68.32
CA GLY A 410 -53.60 5.38 69.74
C GLY A 410 -52.83 4.10 70.11
N GLY A 411 -51.63 4.29 70.65
CA GLY A 411 -51.13 3.52 71.82
C GLY A 411 -50.92 2.02 71.65
N ASN A 412 -49.92 1.62 70.85
CA ASN A 412 -48.97 0.56 71.19
C ASN A 412 -47.85 0.57 70.12
N ASP A 413 -46.61 0.82 70.54
CA ASP A 413 -45.42 0.85 69.66
C ASP A 413 -45.14 -0.49 68.95
N GLU A 414 -45.90 -1.54 69.28
CA GLU A 414 -45.79 -2.89 68.71
C GLU A 414 -46.34 -3.01 67.27
N LEU A 415 -47.12 -2.04 66.77
CA LEU A 415 -47.72 -2.08 65.42
C LEU A 415 -47.20 -1.00 64.47
N SER A 416 -46.14 -0.27 64.86
CA SER A 416 -45.51 0.74 64.01
C SER A 416 -44.73 0.10 62.84
N MET A 417 -44.69 0.76 61.67
CA MET A 417 -43.86 0.32 60.51
C MET A 417 -42.37 0.15 60.85
N TRP A 418 -41.92 0.78 61.93
CA TRP A 418 -40.54 0.73 62.41
C TRP A 418 -40.33 -0.37 63.47
N ALA A 419 -41.35 -1.18 63.74
CA ALA A 419 -41.26 -2.26 64.69
C ALA A 419 -40.28 -3.34 64.18
N PRO A 420 -39.52 -3.97 65.09
CA PRO A 420 -38.45 -4.91 64.74
C PRO A 420 -38.94 -6.11 63.92
N HIS A 421 -40.21 -6.49 64.03
CA HIS A 421 -40.76 -7.63 63.30
C HIS A 421 -40.90 -7.40 61.78
N PHE A 422 -40.86 -6.15 61.30
CA PHE A 422 -40.84 -5.84 59.85
C PHE A 422 -39.44 -5.74 59.25
N ALA A 423 -38.37 -5.85 60.05
CA ALA A 423 -36.99 -5.72 59.58
C ALA A 423 -36.66 -6.70 58.44
N ASP A 424 -37.11 -7.96 58.57
CA ASP A 424 -36.92 -9.00 57.55
C ASP A 424 -37.62 -8.64 56.24
N LEU A 425 -38.80 -8.00 56.31
CA LEU A 425 -39.53 -7.55 55.14
C LEU A 425 -38.78 -6.44 54.39
N TYR A 426 -38.21 -5.47 55.12
CA TYR A 426 -37.39 -4.40 54.53
C TYR A 426 -36.10 -4.93 53.91
N LEU A 427 -35.44 -5.90 54.55
CA LEU A 427 -34.26 -6.57 54.00
C LEU A 427 -34.60 -7.25 52.66
N ILE A 428 -35.71 -8.01 52.62
CA ILE A 428 -36.17 -8.68 51.40
C ILE A 428 -36.50 -7.63 50.33
N ALA A 429 -37.28 -6.61 50.66
CA ALA A 429 -37.65 -5.55 49.72
C ALA A 429 -36.44 -4.81 49.14
N ALA A 430 -35.44 -4.50 49.97
CA ALA A 430 -34.19 -3.86 49.54
C ALA A 430 -33.36 -4.77 48.62
N LEU A 431 -33.28 -6.07 48.91
CA LEU A 431 -32.59 -7.05 48.06
C LEU A 431 -33.28 -7.17 46.69
N PHE A 432 -34.60 -7.22 46.66
CA PHE A 432 -35.38 -7.21 45.43
C PHE A 432 -35.18 -5.90 44.64
N ALA A 433 -35.16 -4.75 45.31
CA ALA A 433 -34.92 -3.45 44.65
C ALA A 433 -33.54 -3.32 44.02
N LEU A 434 -32.52 -3.98 44.57
CA LEU A 434 -31.15 -3.98 44.03
C LEU A 434 -30.96 -4.96 42.85
N THR A 435 -31.82 -5.97 42.72
CA THR A 435 -31.69 -7.00 41.68
C THR A 435 -31.74 -6.43 40.24
N PRO A 436 -32.66 -5.50 39.89
CA PRO A 436 -32.65 -4.86 38.57
C PRO A 436 -31.39 -4.01 38.32
N VAL A 437 -30.90 -3.30 39.34
CA VAL A 437 -29.66 -2.51 39.26
C VAL A 437 -28.46 -3.42 38.97
N PHE A 438 -28.41 -4.60 39.61
CA PHE A 438 -27.41 -5.63 39.29
C PHE A 438 -27.49 -6.04 37.83
N LEU A 439 -28.68 -6.41 37.36
CA LEU A 439 -28.89 -6.97 36.04
C LEU A 439 -28.52 -5.97 34.96
N ILE A 440 -28.89 -4.70 35.10
CA ILE A 440 -28.52 -3.64 34.16
C ILE A 440 -27.00 -3.41 34.17
N SER A 441 -26.38 -3.41 35.36
CA SER A 441 -24.95 -3.09 35.51
C SER A 441 -24.02 -4.25 35.11
N PHE A 442 -24.46 -5.50 35.26
CA PHE A 442 -23.68 -6.71 35.03
C PHE A 442 -23.01 -6.81 33.64
N PRO A 443 -23.69 -6.56 32.50
CA PRO A 443 -23.04 -6.63 31.18
C PRO A 443 -21.95 -5.57 31.02
N TYR A 444 -22.15 -4.35 31.56
CA TYR A 444 -21.13 -3.29 31.54
C TYR A 444 -19.93 -3.66 32.42
N LEU A 445 -20.18 -4.19 33.61
CA LEU A 445 -19.14 -4.70 34.52
C LEU A 445 -18.36 -5.86 33.89
N ARG A 446 -19.04 -6.78 33.20
CA ARG A 446 -18.42 -7.91 32.49
C ARG A 446 -17.53 -7.43 31.35
N ASP A 447 -18.03 -6.55 30.50
CA ASP A 447 -17.30 -6.00 29.37
C ASP A 447 -16.07 -5.23 29.85
N TRP A 448 -16.23 -4.36 30.85
CA TRP A 448 -15.15 -3.61 31.48
C TRP A 448 -14.10 -4.54 32.12
N ALA A 449 -14.53 -5.58 32.83
CA ALA A 449 -13.63 -6.56 33.44
C ALA A 449 -12.83 -7.38 32.41
N THR A 450 -13.41 -7.65 31.23
CA THR A 450 -12.67 -8.33 30.16
C THR A 450 -11.59 -7.45 29.54
N GLN A 451 -11.80 -6.13 29.47
CA GLN A 451 -10.87 -5.18 28.87
C GLN A 451 -9.77 -4.73 29.86
N ARG A 452 -10.09 -4.54 31.15
CA ARG A 452 -9.15 -4.07 32.20
C ARG A 452 -8.95 -5.10 33.31
N ARG A 453 -8.44 -6.27 32.94
CA ARG A 453 -8.36 -7.46 33.81
C ARG A 453 -7.73 -7.25 35.18
N ILE A 454 -6.61 -6.52 35.26
CA ILE A 454 -5.88 -6.32 36.52
C ILE A 454 -6.65 -5.35 37.42
N VAL A 455 -7.13 -4.24 36.85
CA VAL A 455 -7.91 -3.23 37.59
C VAL A 455 -9.23 -3.83 38.09
N ALA A 456 -9.88 -4.66 37.29
CA ALA A 456 -11.13 -5.32 37.66
C ALA A 456 -10.99 -6.31 38.81
N ALA A 457 -9.84 -6.99 38.93
CA ALA A 457 -9.57 -7.87 40.07
C ALA A 457 -9.42 -7.09 41.38
N TRP A 458 -8.71 -5.95 41.34
CA TRP A 458 -8.54 -5.09 42.51
C TRP A 458 -9.84 -4.41 42.93
N ILE A 459 -10.63 -3.90 41.98
CA ILE A 459 -11.95 -3.34 42.28
C ILE A 459 -12.91 -4.43 42.78
N GLY A 460 -12.87 -5.63 42.21
CA GLY A 460 -13.62 -6.78 42.70
C GLY A 460 -13.28 -7.15 44.14
N LEU A 461 -11.98 -7.27 44.46
CA LEU A 461 -11.52 -7.53 45.82
C LEU A 461 -11.88 -6.40 46.79
N GLY A 462 -11.73 -5.14 46.37
CA GLY A 462 -12.09 -3.97 47.17
C GLY A 462 -13.58 -3.90 47.48
N THR A 463 -14.44 -4.17 46.48
CA THR A 463 -15.90 -4.20 46.66
C THR A 463 -16.35 -5.37 47.54
N THR A 464 -15.72 -6.55 47.41
CA THR A 464 -15.98 -7.67 48.34
C THR A 464 -15.54 -7.34 49.76
N ALA A 465 -14.33 -6.79 49.95
CA ALA A 465 -13.82 -6.42 51.27
C ALA A 465 -14.71 -5.36 51.95
N PHE A 466 -15.16 -4.36 51.18
CA PHE A 466 -16.12 -3.36 51.66
C PHE A 466 -17.44 -4.00 52.08
N GLY A 467 -18.02 -4.88 51.25
CA GLY A 467 -19.25 -5.60 51.58
C GLY A 467 -19.12 -6.43 52.86
N VAL A 468 -18.00 -7.14 53.04
CA VAL A 468 -17.72 -7.93 54.26
C VAL A 468 -17.55 -7.02 55.48
N ALA A 469 -16.84 -5.90 55.36
CA ALA A 469 -16.63 -4.96 56.46
C ALA A 469 -17.93 -4.31 56.93
N VAL A 470 -18.80 -3.87 56.00
CA VAL A 470 -20.12 -3.33 56.32
C VAL A 470 -20.99 -4.40 56.98
N LEU A 471 -21.03 -5.62 56.42
CA LEU A 471 -21.81 -6.71 57.00
C LEU A 471 -21.34 -7.07 58.41
N ALA A 472 -20.03 -7.13 58.64
CA ALA A 472 -19.45 -7.39 59.95
C ALA A 472 -19.81 -6.28 60.95
N ALA A 473 -19.67 -5.01 60.56
CA ALA A 473 -20.05 -3.88 61.40
C ALA A 473 -21.54 -3.96 61.82
N THR A 474 -22.43 -4.30 60.89
CA THR A 474 -23.88 -4.45 61.16
C THR A 474 -24.25 -5.69 61.99
N LEU A 475 -23.35 -6.67 62.11
CA LEU A 475 -23.57 -7.88 62.91
C LEU A 475 -23.09 -7.72 64.36
N PHE A 476 -22.16 -6.79 64.62
CA PHE A 476 -21.57 -6.55 65.95
C PHE A 476 -22.27 -5.45 66.75
N GLU A 477 -23.24 -4.74 66.17
CA GLU A 477 -23.95 -3.66 66.86
C GLU A 477 -25.13 -4.23 67.68
N ASP A 478 -24.98 -4.21 69.02
CA ASP A 478 -26.00 -4.69 69.96
C ASP A 478 -27.31 -3.89 69.82
N HIS A 479 -28.41 -4.60 69.61
CA HIS A 479 -29.72 -4.07 69.22
C HIS A 479 -30.47 -3.34 70.36
N HIS A 480 -30.10 -2.10 70.64
CA HIS A 480 -30.86 -1.19 71.53
C HIS A 480 -31.28 0.13 70.85
N GLY A 481 -31.50 0.11 69.53
CA GLY A 481 -31.85 1.30 68.74
C GLY A 481 -33.36 1.49 68.53
N THR A 482 -33.77 2.76 68.40
CA THR A 482 -35.10 3.18 67.92
C THR A 482 -35.46 2.51 66.58
N GLY A 483 -36.74 2.28 66.28
CA GLY A 483 -37.18 1.55 65.07
C GLY A 483 -36.61 2.05 63.72
N ARG A 484 -36.21 3.32 63.61
CA ARG A 484 -35.52 3.85 62.42
C ARG A 484 -34.13 3.25 62.19
N ALA A 485 -33.41 2.94 63.27
CA ALA A 485 -32.08 2.33 63.20
C ALA A 485 -32.16 0.91 62.62
N ILE A 486 -33.23 0.16 62.94
CA ILE A 486 -33.44 -1.21 62.44
C ILE A 486 -33.67 -1.25 60.93
N VAL A 487 -34.43 -0.29 60.38
CA VAL A 487 -34.65 -0.22 58.93
C VAL A 487 -33.40 0.22 58.18
N LEU A 488 -32.65 1.19 58.73
CA LEU A 488 -31.37 1.59 58.14
C LEU A 488 -30.38 0.42 58.15
N ASP A 489 -30.31 -0.34 59.25
CA ASP A 489 -29.50 -1.55 59.36
C ASP A 489 -29.86 -2.61 58.29
N ALA A 490 -31.16 -2.87 58.10
CA ALA A 490 -31.63 -3.78 57.05
C ALA A 490 -31.22 -3.31 55.63
N ILE A 491 -31.29 -2.01 55.36
CA ILE A 491 -30.84 -1.43 54.07
C ILE A 491 -29.31 -1.58 53.92
N PHE A 492 -28.54 -1.28 54.97
CA PHE A 492 -27.08 -1.43 54.95
C PHE A 492 -26.67 -2.89 54.74
N LYS A 493 -27.34 -3.85 55.38
CA LYS A 493 -27.15 -5.29 55.15
C LYS A 493 -27.45 -5.67 53.70
N ALA A 494 -28.53 -5.18 53.11
CA ALA A 494 -28.86 -5.45 51.70
C ALA A 494 -27.80 -4.87 50.73
N VAL A 495 -27.33 -3.64 50.98
CA VAL A 495 -26.25 -3.01 50.20
C VAL A 495 -24.92 -3.78 50.36
N ALA A 496 -24.61 -4.25 51.56
CA ALA A 496 -23.42 -5.05 51.84
C ALA A 496 -23.45 -6.38 51.08
N VAL A 497 -24.57 -7.10 51.11
CA VAL A 497 -24.79 -8.34 50.33
C VAL A 497 -24.65 -8.07 48.84
N PHE A 498 -25.22 -6.97 48.35
CA PHE A 498 -25.12 -6.57 46.96
C PHE A 498 -23.68 -6.27 46.51
N ALA A 499 -22.93 -5.50 47.30
CA ALA A 499 -21.52 -5.22 47.04
C ALA A 499 -20.68 -6.51 47.01
N LEU A 500 -21.00 -7.46 47.89
CA LEU A 500 -20.36 -8.77 47.96
C LEU A 500 -20.64 -9.59 46.68
N LEU A 501 -21.89 -9.61 46.20
CA LEU A 501 -22.27 -10.26 44.94
C LEU A 501 -21.55 -9.66 43.73
N ILE A 502 -21.47 -8.33 43.64
CA ILE A 502 -20.73 -7.64 42.58
C ILE A 502 -19.25 -8.04 42.63
N GLY A 503 -18.61 -7.91 43.79
CA GLY A 503 -17.19 -8.21 43.94
C GLY A 503 -16.86 -9.68 43.64
N LEU A 504 -17.66 -10.63 44.15
CA LEU A 504 -17.51 -12.07 43.84
C LEU A 504 -17.70 -12.36 42.35
N SER A 505 -18.66 -11.70 41.70
CA SER A 505 -18.87 -11.89 40.26
C SER A 505 -17.67 -11.42 39.43
N LEU A 506 -17.06 -10.28 39.80
CA LEU A 506 -15.85 -9.75 39.16
C LEU A 506 -14.64 -10.67 39.38
N VAL A 507 -14.44 -11.16 40.61
CA VAL A 507 -13.36 -12.10 40.95
C VAL A 507 -13.55 -13.44 40.24
N GLY A 508 -14.79 -13.95 40.17
CA GLY A 508 -15.14 -15.17 39.45
C GLY A 508 -14.92 -15.06 37.94
N LEU A 509 -15.24 -13.90 37.35
CA LEU A 509 -14.97 -13.61 35.94
C LEU A 509 -13.46 -13.58 35.65
N TRP A 510 -12.65 -13.06 36.58
CA TRP A 510 -11.20 -13.05 36.47
C TRP A 510 -10.59 -14.47 36.55
N SER A 511 -11.03 -15.30 37.50
CA SER A 511 -10.46 -16.64 37.75
C SER A 511 -10.79 -17.69 36.68
N ARG A 512 -11.85 -17.47 35.89
CA ARG A 512 -12.39 -18.48 34.95
C ARG A 512 -11.45 -18.85 33.80
N LYS A 513 -10.67 -17.91 33.24
CA LYS A 513 -9.75 -18.21 32.12
C LYS A 513 -8.47 -18.97 32.52
N PRO A 514 -7.69 -18.58 33.55
CA PRO A 514 -6.49 -19.34 33.94
C PRO A 514 -6.85 -20.77 34.35
N LEU A 515 -7.97 -20.96 35.05
CA LEU A 515 -8.49 -22.26 35.43
C LEU A 515 -8.84 -23.14 34.21
N MET A 516 -9.54 -22.59 33.20
CA MET A 516 -9.83 -23.33 31.97
C MET A 516 -8.58 -23.65 31.13
N THR A 517 -7.60 -22.75 31.05
CA THR A 517 -6.33 -23.06 30.37
C THR A 517 -5.55 -24.14 31.11
N TRP A 518 -5.59 -24.15 32.44
CA TRP A 518 -4.97 -25.18 33.26
C TRP A 518 -5.69 -26.54 33.10
N LEU A 519 -7.03 -26.56 33.18
CA LEU A 519 -7.86 -27.75 32.94
C LEU A 519 -7.66 -28.33 31.54
N ARG A 520 -7.57 -27.49 30.50
CA ARG A 520 -7.26 -27.96 29.13
C ARG A 520 -5.87 -28.57 29.05
N LYS A 521 -4.85 -27.98 29.68
CA LYS A 521 -3.50 -28.58 29.76
C LYS A 521 -3.51 -29.92 30.52
N LEU A 522 -4.34 -30.03 31.56
CA LEU A 522 -4.47 -31.25 32.37
C LEU A 522 -5.20 -32.37 31.62
N LEU A 523 -6.28 -32.05 30.90
CA LEU A 523 -7.00 -32.98 30.03
C LEU A 523 -6.18 -33.40 28.80
N ALA A 524 -5.39 -32.49 28.23
CA ALA A 524 -4.45 -32.81 27.15
C ALA A 524 -3.34 -33.76 27.61
N ARG A 525 -2.86 -33.64 28.85
CA ARG A 525 -1.88 -34.58 29.44
C ARG A 525 -2.45 -35.98 29.67
N ARG A 526 -3.77 -36.12 29.87
CA ARG A 526 -4.45 -37.43 30.04
C ARG A 526 -4.76 -38.18 28.74
N ARG A 527 -4.55 -37.56 27.57
CA ARG A 527 -4.82 -38.14 26.24
C ARG A 527 -3.55 -38.55 25.46
N ARG A 528 -2.40 -38.75 26.12
CA ARG A 528 -1.31 -39.52 25.50
C ARG A 528 -1.61 -41.02 25.68
N PRO A 529 -1.98 -41.77 24.63
CA PRO A 529 -2.03 -43.21 24.73
C PRO A 529 -0.62 -43.73 24.97
N ALA A 530 -0.49 -44.68 25.89
CA ALA A 530 0.69 -45.50 26.03
C ALA A 530 0.81 -46.37 24.78
N THR A 531 1.49 -45.88 23.74
CA THR A 531 2.00 -46.76 22.68
C THR A 531 3.14 -47.56 23.27
N GLY A 532 2.86 -48.86 23.40
CA GLY A 532 3.76 -49.86 23.92
C GLY A 532 5.07 -49.92 23.13
N ARG A 533 6.13 -50.14 23.89
CA ARG A 533 7.33 -50.84 23.45
C ARG A 533 6.93 -52.23 22.97
N THR A 534 7.15 -52.52 21.70
CA THR A 534 7.52 -53.87 21.21
C THR A 534 8.60 -53.70 20.16
N ALA A 535 9.60 -54.55 20.26
CA ALA A 535 10.83 -54.59 19.48
C ALA A 535 10.62 -55.19 18.09
N GLU A 536 11.35 -54.68 17.10
CA GLU A 536 11.79 -55.36 15.87
C GLU A 536 12.78 -54.39 15.20
N SER A 537 14.10 -54.56 15.21
CA SER A 537 14.93 -55.64 14.67
C SER A 537 14.64 -55.97 13.20
N ALA A 538 15.03 -55.09 12.28
CA ALA A 538 15.37 -55.49 10.91
C ALA A 538 16.33 -54.49 10.24
N SER A 539 17.56 -54.97 10.07
CA SER A 539 18.55 -54.63 9.04
C SER A 539 18.01 -54.21 7.67
N ARG A 540 18.57 -53.18 7.03
CA ARG A 540 19.21 -53.19 5.68
C ARG A 540 19.66 -51.77 5.21
N PRO A 541 20.44 -51.60 4.12
CA PRO A 541 21.79 -51.03 4.17
C PRO A 541 21.95 -49.70 3.41
N ASP A 542 23.20 -49.22 3.38
CA ASP A 542 23.78 -48.12 2.60
C ASP A 542 23.19 -47.88 1.19
N PRO A 543 23.35 -46.63 0.71
CA PRO A 543 23.86 -46.43 -0.64
C PRO A 543 25.14 -45.58 -0.60
N ALA A 544 26.19 -46.17 -1.16
CA ALA A 544 27.32 -45.45 -1.72
C ALA A 544 26.94 -44.81 -3.07
N ALA A 545 27.59 -43.69 -3.36
CA ALA A 545 28.08 -43.21 -4.65
C ALA A 545 27.12 -43.11 -5.86
N GLY A 546 27.02 -41.86 -6.35
CA GLY A 546 26.49 -41.45 -7.65
C GLY A 546 26.60 -39.94 -7.76
#